data_AF-A0AAE9WTD3-F1
#
_entry.id   AF-A0AAE9WTD3-F1
#
_cell.length_a   1.000
_cell.length_b   1.000
_cell.length_c   1.000
_cell.angle_alpha   90.00
_cell.angle_beta   90.00
_cell.angle_gamma   90.00
#
_symmetry.space_group_name_H-M   'P 1'
#
loop_
_entity.id
_entity.type
_entity.pdbx_description
1 polymer ?
#
loop_
_entity_poly.entity_id
_entity_poly.type
_entity_poly.pdbx_seq_one_letter_code
_entity_poly.pdbx_strand_id
1 'polypeptide(L)'
;MLNNATMFVNKYTELKNDYNTEGTAYSQILSTLSTDYDNLKNKCSNIPSLLEITSNIYAQRFEVTSSSSITNKLIIILLIFAAIAFFRNFLQVFFILISEMSSKTIFKRKNKKYK
;
A
#
# COMPACT_ATOMS: atom_id res chain seq x y z
N MET A 1 14.22 20.99 1.98
CA MET A 1 13.17 21.23 0.95
C MET A 1 12.93 20.02 0.07
N LEU A 2 13.96 19.40 -0.52
CA LEU A 2 13.82 18.21 -1.37
C LEU A 2 13.03 17.06 -0.72
N ASN A 3 13.34 16.73 0.55
CA ASN A 3 12.67 15.64 1.27
C ASN A 3 11.15 15.85 1.44
N ASN A 4 10.73 17.10 1.65
CA ASN A 4 9.31 17.44 1.81
C ASN A 4 8.58 17.41 0.45
N ALA A 5 9.23 17.86 -0.63
CA ALA A 5 8.69 17.74 -1.98
C ALA A 5 8.53 16.27 -2.39
N THR A 6 9.53 15.43 -2.09
CA THR A 6 9.46 13.98 -2.32
C THR A 6 8.33 13.32 -1.52
N MET A 7 8.15 13.66 -0.24
CA MET A 7 7.03 13.18 0.58
C MET A 7 5.68 13.59 0.01
N PHE A 8 5.55 14.83 -0.46
CA PHE A 8 4.33 15.33 -1.08
C PHE A 8 3.99 14.54 -2.35
N VAL A 9 4.94 14.37 -3.27
CA VAL A 9 4.72 13.62 -4.52
C VAL A 9 4.37 12.16 -4.24
N ASN A 10 4.99 11.53 -3.23
CA ASN A 10 4.64 10.17 -2.83
C ASN A 10 3.18 10.06 -2.37
N LYS A 11 2.76 10.90 -1.42
CA LYS A 11 1.37 10.90 -0.94
C LYS A 11 0.39 11.24 -2.06
N TYR A 12 0.74 12.18 -2.93
CA TYR A 12 -0.07 12.53 -4.10
C TYR A 12 -0.25 11.35 -5.05
N THR A 13 0.83 10.59 -5.31
CA THR A 13 0.79 9.42 -6.19
C THR A 13 -0.04 8.28 -5.60
N GLU A 14 0.08 8.03 -4.28
CA GLU A 14 -0.77 7.07 -3.56
C GLU A 14 -2.26 7.46 -3.66
N LEU A 15 -2.58 8.72 -3.34
CA LEU A 15 -3.96 9.23 -3.42
C LEU A 15 -4.52 9.17 -4.85
N LYS A 16 -3.70 9.48 -5.85
CA LYS A 16 -4.12 9.45 -7.25
C LYS A 16 -4.50 8.04 -7.71
N ASN A 17 -3.82 7.01 -7.21
CA ASN A 17 -4.12 5.63 -7.57
C ASN A 17 -5.41 5.14 -6.89
N ASP A 18 -5.66 5.55 -5.64
CA ASP A 18 -6.84 5.13 -4.87
C ASP A 18 -8.13 5.87 -5.29
N TYR A 19 -8.02 7.11 -5.77
CA TYR A 19 -9.15 8.01 -6.01
C TYR A 19 -9.17 8.60 -7.43
N ASN A 20 -8.88 7.78 -8.45
CA ASN A 20 -8.80 8.20 -9.86
C ASN A 20 -10.17 8.45 -10.55
N THR A 21 -11.29 8.38 -9.84
CA THR A 21 -12.62 8.50 -10.43
C THR A 21 -12.88 9.93 -10.89
N GLU A 22 -12.84 10.12 -12.20
CA GLU A 22 -13.03 11.41 -12.88
C GLU A 22 -14.42 12.00 -12.60
N GLY A 23 -14.50 13.31 -12.43
CA GLY A 23 -15.75 14.03 -12.15
C GLY A 23 -16.20 14.01 -10.68
N THR A 24 -15.46 13.36 -9.79
CA THR A 24 -15.71 13.40 -8.34
C THR A 24 -15.07 14.61 -7.68
N ALA A 25 -15.58 15.01 -6.50
CA ALA A 25 -14.96 16.06 -5.68
C ALA A 25 -13.48 15.76 -5.35
N TYR A 26 -13.12 14.49 -5.19
CA TYR A 26 -11.74 14.05 -4.98
C TYR A 26 -10.85 14.37 -6.19
N SER A 27 -11.32 14.05 -7.41
CA SER A 27 -10.57 14.33 -8.63
C SER A 27 -10.35 15.84 -8.85
N GLN A 28 -11.32 16.67 -8.47
CA GLN A 28 -11.20 18.13 -8.51
C GLN A 28 -10.15 18.62 -7.51
N ILE A 29 -10.17 18.13 -6.27
CA ILE A 29 -9.17 18.47 -5.25
C ILE A 29 -7.77 18.07 -5.72
N LEU A 30 -7.60 16.87 -6.28
CA LEU A 30 -6.31 16.41 -6.81
C LEU A 30 -5.82 17.24 -8.00
N SER A 31 -6.73 17.70 -8.86
CA SER A 31 -6.41 18.57 -10.00
C SER A 31 -5.95 19.96 -9.53
N THR A 32 -6.66 20.54 -8.56
CA THR A 32 -6.27 21.80 -7.92
C THR A 32 -4.89 21.69 -7.26
N LEU A 33 -4.66 20.61 -6.49
CA LEU A 33 -3.39 20.39 -5.82
C LEU A 33 -2.21 20.20 -6.79
N SER A 34 -2.45 19.53 -7.93
CA SER A 34 -1.45 19.41 -9.01
C SER A 34 -1.11 20.78 -9.59
N THR A 35 -2.13 21.58 -9.90
CA THR A 35 -1.97 22.91 -10.50
C THR A 35 -1.23 23.85 -9.56
N ASP A 36 -1.58 23.85 -8.28
CA ASP A 36 -0.93 24.67 -7.25
C ASP A 36 0.54 24.26 -7.05
N TYR A 37 0.84 22.96 -7.13
CA TYR A 37 2.22 22.48 -7.07
C TYR A 37 3.05 22.95 -8.26
N ASP A 38 2.50 22.91 -9.48
CA ASP A 38 3.17 23.41 -10.67
C ASP A 38 3.42 24.94 -10.60
N ASN A 39 2.45 25.68 -10.06
CA ASN A 39 2.61 27.12 -9.78
C ASN A 39 3.71 27.39 -8.75
N LEU A 40 3.79 26.57 -7.71
CA LEU A 40 4.81 26.67 -6.67
C LEU A 40 6.20 26.30 -7.21
N LYS A 41 6.30 25.29 -8.07
CA LYS A 41 7.52 24.93 -8.81
C LYS A 41 8.00 26.10 -9.67
N ASN A 42 7.11 26.76 -10.41
CA ASN A 42 7.48 27.91 -11.23
C ASN A 42 8.01 29.10 -10.41
N LYS A 43 7.57 29.22 -9.14
CA LYS A 43 8.07 30.25 -8.21
C LYS A 43 9.36 29.84 -7.48
N CYS A 44 9.60 28.54 -7.31
CA CYS A 44 10.78 28.01 -6.64
C CYS A 44 11.63 27.18 -7.60
N SER A 45 12.71 27.77 -8.09
CA SER A 45 13.63 27.18 -9.09
C SER A 45 14.27 25.84 -8.69
N ASN A 46 14.23 25.47 -7.40
CA ASN A 46 14.90 24.29 -6.85
C ASN A 46 13.95 23.14 -6.50
N ILE A 47 12.67 23.20 -6.93
CA ILE A 47 11.71 22.13 -6.69
C ILE A 47 11.63 21.25 -7.94
N PRO A 48 11.91 19.93 -7.83
CA PRO A 48 11.87 19.05 -8.98
C PRO A 48 10.43 18.84 -9.47
N SER A 49 10.27 18.53 -10.76
CA SER A 49 8.93 18.35 -11.31
C SER A 49 8.26 17.10 -10.77
N LEU A 50 6.92 17.10 -10.70
CA LEU A 50 6.15 15.96 -10.19
C LEU A 50 6.49 14.67 -10.97
N LEU A 51 6.60 14.78 -12.30
CA LEU A 51 6.96 13.67 -13.19
C LEU A 51 8.40 13.17 -12.96
N GLU A 52 9.35 14.07 -12.73
CA GLU A 52 10.76 13.75 -12.50
C GLU A 52 10.98 13.11 -11.13
N ILE A 53 10.24 13.52 -10.10
CA ILE A 53 10.24 12.86 -8.79
C ILE A 53 9.60 11.48 -8.89
N THR A 54 8.44 11.35 -9.55
CA THR A 54 7.81 10.04 -9.78
C THR A 54 8.75 9.10 -10.55
N SER A 55 9.42 9.60 -11.60
CA SER A 55 10.40 8.86 -12.38
C SER A 55 11.63 8.50 -11.55
N ASN A 56 12.16 9.39 -10.72
CA ASN A 56 13.31 9.12 -9.87
C ASN A 56 12.98 8.15 -8.74
N ILE A 57 11.76 8.17 -8.19
CA ILE A 57 11.30 7.23 -7.16
C ILE A 57 11.02 5.87 -7.78
N TYR A 58 10.40 5.83 -8.96
CA TYR A 58 10.26 4.61 -9.72
C TYR A 58 11.65 4.07 -10.07
N ALA A 59 12.53 4.89 -10.63
CA ALA A 59 13.91 4.52 -10.92
C ALA A 59 14.68 4.12 -9.66
N GLN A 60 14.51 4.70 -8.48
CA GLN A 60 15.16 4.24 -7.25
C GLN A 60 14.59 2.91 -6.75
N ARG A 61 13.26 2.77 -6.74
CA ARG A 61 12.60 1.52 -6.36
C ARG A 61 12.97 0.41 -7.33
N PHE A 62 13.05 0.73 -8.61
CA PHE A 62 13.49 -0.17 -9.66
C PHE A 62 14.98 -0.38 -9.55
N GLU A 63 15.87 0.59 -9.45
CA GLU A 63 17.33 0.44 -9.35
C GLU A 63 17.75 -0.37 -8.12
N VAL A 64 17.10 -0.17 -6.97
CA VAL A 64 17.23 -1.03 -5.79
C VAL A 64 16.70 -2.45 -6.04
N THR A 65 15.85 -2.64 -7.06
CA THR A 65 15.23 -3.92 -7.51
C THR A 65 15.73 -4.41 -8.90
N SER A 66 16.56 -3.66 -9.62
CA SER A 66 16.83 -3.77 -11.07
C SER A 66 18.32 -3.65 -11.35
N SER A 67 19.14 -3.97 -10.35
CA SER A 67 20.32 -4.79 -10.59
C SER A 67 19.87 -6.18 -11.04
N SER A 68 19.39 -6.27 -12.28
CA SER A 68 18.94 -7.50 -12.92
C SER A 68 20.10 -8.49 -13.02
N SER A 69 20.21 -9.33 -12.00
CA SER A 69 20.92 -10.60 -12.01
C SER A 69 19.94 -11.69 -11.61
N ILE A 70 20.23 -12.93 -12.02
CA ILE A 70 19.50 -14.16 -11.68
C ILE A 70 19.01 -14.18 -10.21
N THR A 71 19.77 -13.55 -9.31
CA THR A 71 19.47 -13.30 -7.90
C THR A 71 18.10 -12.67 -7.63
N ASN A 72 17.67 -11.61 -8.34
CA ASN A 72 16.38 -10.94 -8.02
C ASN A 72 15.18 -11.82 -8.38
N LYS A 73 15.30 -12.63 -9.44
CA LYS A 73 14.29 -13.62 -9.80
C LYS A 73 14.21 -14.74 -8.76
N LEU A 74 15.35 -15.19 -8.23
CA LEU A 74 15.40 -16.16 -7.13
C LEU A 74 14.84 -15.60 -5.82
N ILE A 75 15.10 -14.32 -5.51
CA ILE A 75 14.54 -13.63 -4.33
C ILE A 75 13.01 -13.58 -4.41
N ILE A 76 12.44 -13.22 -5.58
CA ILE A 76 10.98 -13.20 -5.77
C ILE A 76 10.38 -14.60 -5.58
N ILE A 77 11.00 -15.64 -6.14
CA ILE A 77 10.54 -17.03 -5.95
C ILE A 77 10.59 -17.42 -4.47
N LEU A 78 11.67 -17.06 -3.77
CA LEU A 78 11.86 -17.37 -2.34
C LEU A 78 10.84 -16.63 -1.46
N LEU A 79 10.50 -15.37 -1.80
CA LEU A 79 9.46 -14.60 -1.12
C LEU A 79 8.07 -15.25 -1.26
N ILE A 80 7.73 -15.77 -2.45
CA ILE A 80 6.46 -16.48 -2.68
C ILE A 80 6.39 -17.76 -1.84
N PHE A 81 7.48 -18.53 -1.78
CA PHE A 81 7.57 -19.73 -0.93
C PHE A 81 7.41 -19.39 0.57
N ALA A 82 8.06 -18.31 1.04
CA ALA A 82 7.94 -17.86 2.42
C ALA A 82 6.51 -17.38 2.75
N ALA A 83 5.86 -16.66 1.85
CA ALA A 83 4.49 -16.21 2.02
C ALA A 83 3.53 -17.40 2.18
N ILE A 84 3.63 -18.41 1.33
CA ILE A 84 2.80 -19.63 1.38
C ILE A 84 2.97 -20.36 2.73
N ALA A 85 4.20 -20.46 3.24
CA ALA A 85 4.46 -21.07 4.55
C ALA A 85 3.83 -20.27 5.70
N PHE A 86 3.82 -18.94 5.62
CA PHE A 86 3.21 -18.07 6.62
C PHE A 86 1.68 -18.21 6.64
N PHE A 87 1.04 -18.32 5.47
CA PHE A 87 -0.41 -18.53 5.35
C PHE A 87 -0.88 -19.83 6.00
N ARG A 88 -0.09 -20.91 5.92
CA ARG A 88 -0.45 -22.21 6.52
C ARG A 88 -0.55 -22.13 8.04
N ASN A 89 0.38 -21.43 8.69
CA ASN A 89 0.37 -21.26 10.14
C ASN A 89 -0.76 -20.34 10.60
N PHE A 90 -1.02 -19.26 9.84
CA PHE A 90 -2.13 -18.35 10.11
C PHE A 90 -3.50 -19.05 10.00
N LEU A 91 -3.69 -19.89 8.97
CA LEU A 91 -4.94 -20.61 8.75
C LEU A 91 -5.24 -21.62 9.88
N GLN A 92 -4.21 -22.31 10.39
CA GLN A 92 -4.35 -23.27 11.49
C GLN A 92 -4.81 -22.58 12.79
N VAL A 93 -4.17 -21.47 13.16
CA VAL A 93 -4.51 -20.71 14.38
C VAL A 93 -5.90 -20.09 14.26
N PHE A 94 -6.23 -19.53 13.09
CA PHE A 94 -7.53 -18.96 12.81
C PHE A 94 -8.67 -20.00 12.90
N PHE A 95 -8.45 -21.21 12.38
CA PHE A 95 -9.41 -22.30 12.47
C PHE A 95 -9.67 -22.71 13.93
N ILE A 96 -8.62 -22.87 14.73
CA ILE A 96 -8.73 -23.21 16.17
C ILE A 96 -9.55 -22.14 16.93
N LEU A 97 -9.29 -20.86 16.67
CA LEU A 97 -10.03 -19.75 17.29
C LEU A 97 -11.53 -19.80 16.95
N ILE A 98 -11.87 -20.07 15.68
CA ILE A 98 -13.26 -20.22 15.24
C ILE A 98 -13.94 -21.42 15.91
N SER A 99 -13.25 -22.56 15.99
CA SER A 99 -13.78 -23.76 16.66
C SER A 99 -14.01 -23.54 18.16
N GLU A 100 -13.11 -22.83 18.84
CA GLU A 100 -13.26 -22.50 20.25
C GLU A 100 -14.43 -21.54 20.49
N MET A 101 -14.57 -20.51 19.65
CA MET A 101 -15.66 -19.53 19.74
C MET A 101 -17.03 -20.17 19.45
N SER A 102 -17.09 -21.09 18.49
CA SER A 102 -18.30 -21.87 18.18
C SER A 102 -18.72 -22.79 19.33
N SER A 103 -17.75 -23.46 19.97
CA SER A 103 -18.02 -24.34 21.12
C SER A 103 -18.59 -23.57 22.32
N LYS A 104 -18.04 -22.39 22.64
CA LYS A 104 -18.50 -21.54 23.75
C LYS A 104 -19.93 -21.01 23.53
N THR A 105 -20.32 -20.69 22.28
CA THR A 105 -21.68 -20.21 21.98
C THR A 105 -22.72 -21.33 22.05
N ILE A 106 -22.38 -22.56 21.64
CA ILE A 106 -23.28 -23.73 21.72
C ILE A 106 -23.53 -24.15 23.17
N PHE A 107 -22.51 -24.16 24.02
CA PHE A 107 -22.64 -24.48 25.45
C PHE A 107 -23.56 -23.48 26.19
N LYS A 108 -23.41 -22.17 25.92
CA LYS A 108 -24.29 -21.13 26.49
C LYS A 108 -25.76 -21.29 26.08
N ARG A 109 -26.03 -21.65 24.81
CA ARG A 109 -27.39 -21.90 24.33
C ARG A 109 -28.04 -23.11 25.01
N LYS A 110 -27.26 -24.16 25.31
CA LYS A 110 -27.74 -25.33 26.04
C LYS A 110 -28.12 -24.99 27.49
N ASN A 111 -27.26 -24.31 28.25
CA ASN A 111 -27.55 -23.96 29.66
C ASN A 111 -28.76 -23.01 29.85
N LYS A 112 -29.16 -22.25 28.83
CA LYS A 112 -30.35 -21.39 28.88
C LYS A 112 -31.66 -22.14 28.60
N LYS A 113 -31.59 -23.37 28.07
CA LYS A 113 -32.77 -24.18 27.70
C LYS A 113 -33.23 -25.11 28.85
N TYR A 114 -32.45 -25.20 29.92
CA TYR A 114 -32.70 -26.08 31.08
C TYR A 114 -32.94 -25.28 32.38
N LYS A 115 -33.23 -23.99 32.28
CA LYS A 115 -33.69 -23.11 33.36
C LYS A 115 -34.94 -22.39 32.89
#